data_AF-A0A7Y2XK99-F1
#
_entry.id   AF-A0A7Y2XK99-F1
#
_cell.length_a   1.000
_cell.length_b   1.000
_cell.length_c   1.000
_cell.angle_alpha   90.00
_cell.angle_beta   90.00
_cell.angle_gamma   90.00
#
_symmetry.space_group_name_H-M   'P 1'
#
loop_
_entity.id
_entity.type
_entity.pdbx_description
1 polymer ?
#
loop_
_entity_poly.entity_id
_entity_poly.type
_entity_poly.pdbx_seq_one_letter_code
_entity_poly.pdbx_strand_id
1 'polypeptide(L)'
;MGFLSVIAAAVAAWIFGAIWYGVIGKQWMAASGLTEDTVNRSNPTPYIVSFLCTVLVAGMTRHVLVTSGVDTVGKGLLTGLGLGLFVAAP
;
A
#
# COMPACT_ATOMS: atom_id res chain seq x y z
N MET A 1 -5.14 11.65 -17.89
CA MET A 1 -5.53 11.81 -16.47
C MET A 1 -5.50 10.51 -15.65
N GLY A 2 -5.73 9.32 -16.22
CA GLY A 2 -5.70 8.06 -15.44
C GLY A 2 -4.31 7.60 -14.95
N PHE A 3 -3.24 7.81 -15.73
CA PHE A 3 -1.89 7.40 -15.31
C PHE A 3 -1.36 8.23 -14.13
N LEU A 4 -1.59 9.55 -14.14
CA LEU A 4 -1.21 10.42 -13.03
C LEU A 4 -1.93 10.04 -11.73
N SER A 5 -3.20 9.65 -11.80
CA SER A 5 -3.94 9.21 -10.61
C SER A 5 -3.39 7.90 -10.03
N VAL A 6 -2.92 6.98 -10.88
CA VAL A 6 -2.26 5.73 -10.43
C VAL A 6 -0.97 6.03 -9.71
N ILE A 7 -0.11 6.88 -10.28
CA ILE A 7 1.16 7.25 -9.65
C ILE A 7 0.91 8.00 -8.34
N ALA A 8 -0.03 8.95 -8.31
CA ALA A 8 -0.38 9.68 -7.09
C ALA A 8 -0.91 8.73 -5.99
N ALA A 9 -1.78 7.78 -6.34
CA ALA A 9 -2.30 6.78 -5.40
C ALA A 9 -1.17 5.85 -4.90
N ALA A 10 -0.26 5.45 -5.78
CA ALA A 10 0.88 4.61 -5.40
C ALA A 10 1.84 5.33 -4.44
N VAL A 11 2.14 6.61 -4.69
CA VAL A 11 2.96 7.44 -3.79
C VAL A 11 2.27 7.61 -2.44
N ALA A 12 0.96 7.90 -2.42
CA ALA A 12 0.21 8.04 -1.17
C ALA A 12 0.22 6.73 -0.36
N ALA A 13 -0.03 5.59 -1.01
CA ALA A 13 -0.01 4.28 -0.36
C ALA A 13 1.40 3.90 0.13
N TRP A 14 2.45 4.21 -0.64
CA TRP A 14 3.83 3.93 -0.26
C TRP A 14 4.29 4.78 0.92
N ILE A 15 3.95 6.08 0.94
CA ILE A 15 4.20 6.97 2.09
C ILE A 15 3.45 6.47 3.32
N PHE A 16 2.18 6.09 3.17
CA PHE A 16 1.40 5.51 4.27
C PHE A 16 2.08 4.25 4.83
N GLY A 17 2.55 3.35 3.96
CA GLY A 17 3.33 2.17 4.36
C GLY A 17 4.62 2.54 5.09
N ALA A 18 5.36 3.53 4.60
CA ALA A 18 6.57 4.02 5.25
C ALA A 18 6.30 4.59 6.65
N ILE A 19 5.20 5.34 6.82
CA ILE A 19 4.77 5.84 8.13
C ILE A 19 4.36 4.68 9.03
N TRP A 20 3.56 3.74 8.52
CA TRP A 20 3.11 2.57 9.27
C TRP A 20 4.28 1.76 9.83
N TYR A 21 5.22 1.36 8.96
CA TYR A 21 6.42 0.63 9.40
C TYR A 21 7.40 1.52 10.17
N GLY A 22 7.38 2.84 10.00
CA GLY A 22 8.14 3.77 10.85
C GLY A 22 7.63 3.82 12.29
N VAL A 23 6.32 3.72 12.50
CA VAL A 23 5.68 3.81 13.83
C VAL A 23 5.64 2.47 14.56
N ILE A 24 5.25 1.38 13.87
CA ILE A 24 5.07 0.06 14.51
C ILE A 24 6.07 -1.00 14.03
N GLY A 25 7.09 -0.61 13.26
CA GLY A 25 8.02 -1.55 12.62
C GLY A 25 8.79 -2.43 13.60
N LYS A 26 9.14 -1.92 14.79
CA LYS A 26 9.85 -2.71 15.81
C LYS A 26 9.00 -3.87 16.32
N GLN A 27 7.71 -3.62 16.57
CA GLN A 27 6.74 -4.63 17.00
C GLN A 27 6.51 -5.65 15.89
N TRP A 28 6.38 -5.19 14.64
CA TRP A 28 6.24 -6.06 13.48
C TRP A 28 7.48 -6.94 13.27
N MET A 29 8.69 -6.39 13.40
CA MET A 29 9.94 -7.14 13.32
C MET A 29 10.01 -8.23 14.40
N ALA A 30 9.69 -7.88 15.65
CA ALA A 30 9.67 -8.83 16.75
C ALA A 30 8.67 -9.99 16.51
N ALA A 31 7.46 -9.66 16.05
CA ALA A 31 6.45 -10.66 15.67
C ALA A 31 6.88 -11.53 14.47
N SER A 32 7.69 -10.96 13.57
CA SER A 32 8.20 -11.65 12.37
C SER A 32 9.53 -12.39 12.62
N GLY A 33 10.05 -12.39 13.86
CA GLY A 33 11.33 -13.02 14.19
C GLY A 33 12.56 -12.33 13.58
N LEU A 34 12.44 -11.07 13.19
CA LEU A 34 13.52 -10.27 12.59
C LEU A 34 14.22 -9.43 13.67
N THR A 35 15.55 -9.32 13.57
CA THR A 35 16.35 -8.41 14.41
C THR A 35 16.86 -7.23 13.58
N GLU A 36 17.22 -6.12 14.23
CA GLU A 36 17.81 -4.97 13.51
C GLU A 36 19.09 -5.36 12.73
N ASP A 37 19.85 -6.33 13.24
CA ASP A 37 21.07 -6.83 12.61
C ASP A 37 20.80 -7.62 11.32
N THR A 38 19.62 -8.24 11.20
CA THR A 38 19.22 -8.98 9.99
C THR A 38 18.65 -8.06 8.91
N VAL A 39 18.32 -6.81 9.24
CA VAL A 39 17.69 -5.86 8.31
C VAL A 39 18.71 -4.83 7.83
N ASN A 40 19.19 -5.01 6.60
CA ASN A 40 20.05 -4.01 5.98
C ASN A 40 19.24 -2.79 5.50
N ARG A 41 19.12 -1.76 6.36
CA ARG A 41 18.40 -0.52 6.04
C ARG A 41 19.06 0.32 4.94
N SER A 42 20.35 0.14 4.67
CA SER A 42 21.05 0.88 3.61
C SER A 42 20.85 0.27 2.22
N ASN A 43 20.30 -0.94 2.14
CA ASN A 43 19.94 -1.55 0.87
C ASN A 43 18.69 -0.84 0.27
N PRO A 44 18.80 -0.13 -0.86
CA PRO A 44 17.67 0.56 -1.47
C PRO A 44 16.70 -0.39 -2.19
N THR A 45 17.13 -1.62 -2.51
CA THR A 45 16.37 -2.55 -3.35
C THR A 45 14.95 -2.85 -2.82
N PRO A 46 14.73 -3.16 -1.53
CA PRO A 46 13.37 -3.43 -1.03
C PRO A 46 12.44 -2.23 -1.15
N TYR A 47 12.96 -1.01 -0.99
CA TYR A 47 12.18 0.23 -1.12
C TYR A 47 11.77 0.50 -2.56
N ILE A 48 12.68 0.28 -3.52
CA ILE A 48 12.39 0.43 -4.95
C ILE A 48 11.39 -0.64 -5.41
N VAL A 49 11.64 -1.90 -5.06
CA VAL A 49 10.76 -3.02 -5.44
C VAL A 49 9.36 -2.84 -4.84
N SER A 50 9.26 -2.48 -3.56
CA SER A 50 7.96 -2.22 -2.93
C SER A 50 7.21 -1.07 -3.59
N PHE A 51 7.89 0.01 -3.99
CA PHE A 51 7.27 1.10 -4.73
C PHE A 51 6.73 0.64 -6.09
N LEU A 52 7.52 -0.11 -6.87
CA LEU A 52 7.07 -0.67 -8.15
C LEU A 52 5.86 -1.60 -7.99
N CYS A 53 5.89 -2.48 -6.98
CA CYS A 53 4.74 -3.32 -6.63
C CYS A 53 3.52 -2.48 -6.27
N THR A 54 3.70 -1.40 -5.51
CA THR A 54 2.61 -0.48 -5.13
C THR A 54 2.00 0.19 -6.36
N VAL A 55 2.81 0.58 -7.35
CA VAL A 55 2.32 1.12 -8.64
C VAL A 55 1.46 0.09 -9.38
N LEU A 56 1.91 -1.16 -9.44
CA LEU A 56 1.15 -2.25 -10.08
C LEU A 56 -0.19 -2.48 -9.37
N VAL A 57 -0.19 -2.55 -8.04
CA VAL A 57 -1.40 -2.69 -7.22
C VAL A 57 -2.34 -1.50 -7.45
N ALA A 58 -1.84 -0.25 -7.39
CA ALA A 58 -2.66 0.94 -7.65
C ALA A 58 -3.28 0.93 -9.05
N GLY A 59 -2.53 0.45 -10.06
CA GLY A 59 -3.03 0.29 -11.42
C GLY A 59 -4.17 -0.73 -11.50
N MET A 60 -4.01 -1.89 -10.87
CA MET A 60 -5.04 -2.93 -10.83
C MET A 60 -6.27 -2.49 -10.01
N THR A 61 -6.07 -1.86 -8.86
CA THR A 61 -7.16 -1.29 -8.06
C THR A 61 -7.95 -0.27 -8.88
N ARG A 62 -7.28 0.63 -9.62
CA ARG A 62 -7.97 1.55 -10.52
C ARG A 62 -8.80 0.80 -11.57
N HIS A 63 -8.24 -0.25 -12.18
CA HIS A 63 -8.97 -1.07 -13.15
C HIS A 63 -10.24 -1.65 -12.52
N VAL A 64 -10.14 -2.27 -11.34
CA VAL A 64 -11.29 -2.85 -10.61
C VAL A 64 -12.33 -1.79 -10.24
N LEU A 65 -11.92 -0.65 -9.71
CA LEU A 65 -12.85 0.41 -9.30
C LEU A 65 -13.62 0.96 -10.51
N VAL A 66 -12.93 1.19 -11.63
CA VAL A 66 -13.57 1.67 -12.86
C VAL A 66 -14.52 0.62 -13.45
N THR A 67 -14.11 -0.65 -13.53
CA THR A 67 -14.98 -1.72 -14.06
C THR A 67 -16.17 -2.03 -13.16
N SER A 68 -16.06 -1.74 -11.86
CA SER A 68 -17.14 -1.89 -10.87
C SER A 68 -18.06 -0.67 -10.78
N GLY A 69 -17.88 0.36 -11.62
CA GLY A 69 -18.71 1.57 -11.59
C GLY A 69 -18.51 2.45 -10.33
N VAL A 70 -17.34 2.36 -9.71
CA VAL A 70 -16.91 3.22 -8.59
C VAL A 70 -16.32 4.50 -9.17
N ASP A 71 -17.18 5.50 -9.30
CA ASP A 71 -16.92 6.76 -10.00
C ASP A 71 -16.99 8.00 -9.09
N THR A 72 -17.33 7.82 -7.81
CA THR A 72 -17.41 8.91 -6.83
C THR A 72 -16.49 8.66 -5.64
N VAL A 73 -16.09 9.75 -4.97
CA VAL A 73 -15.26 9.69 -3.75
C VAL A 73 -15.94 8.86 -2.66
N GLY A 74 -17.26 9.01 -2.48
CA GLY A 74 -18.01 8.25 -1.48
C GLY A 74 -18.02 6.75 -1.75
N LYS A 75 -18.28 6.33 -3.00
CA LYS A 75 -18.18 4.91 -3.39
C LYS A 75 -16.75 4.39 -3.21
N GLY A 76 -15.74 5.19 -3.55
CA GLY A 76 -14.33 4.84 -3.37
C GLY A 76 -13.99 4.60 -1.90
N LEU A 77 -14.39 5.51 -1.01
CA LEU A 77 -14.19 5.38 0.43
C LEU A 77 -14.90 4.15 1.00
N LEU A 78 -16.18 3.96 0.67
CA LEU A 78 -16.95 2.79 1.13
C LEU A 78 -16.32 1.47 0.64
N THR A 79 -15.91 1.42 -0.63
CA THR A 79 -15.25 0.24 -1.21
C THR A 79 -13.92 -0.03 -0.51
N GLY A 80 -13.09 0.99 -0.31
CA GLY A 80 -11.80 0.85 0.37
C GLY A 80 -11.93 0.40 1.82
N LEU A 81 -12.85 1.01 2.59
CA LEU A 81 -13.15 0.59 3.96
C LEU A 81 -13.70 -0.85 4.01
N GLY A 82 -14.57 -1.21 3.07
CA GLY A 82 -15.10 -2.57 2.96
C GLY A 82 -14.02 -3.60 2.67
N LEU A 83 -13.12 -3.33 1.74
CA LEU A 83 -11.96 -4.19 1.47
C LEU A 83 -11.05 -4.29 2.71
N GLY A 84 -10.82 -3.18 3.41
CA GLY A 84 -10.05 -3.16 4.65
C GLY A 84 -10.67 -4.05 5.73
N LEU A 85 -11.97 -3.90 5.97
CA LEU A 85 -12.68 -4.58 7.04
C LEU A 85 -12.97 -6.06 6.76
N PHE A 86 -13.28 -6.42 5.51
CA PHE A 86 -13.79 -7.75 5.18
C PHE A 86 -12.81 -8.61 4.36
N VAL A 87 -11.70 -8.05 3.89
CA VAL A 87 -10.67 -8.78 3.12
C VAL A 87 -9.30 -8.72 3.80
N ALA A 88 -8.90 -7.55 4.30
CA ALA A 88 -7.57 -7.36 4.86
C ALA A 88 -7.49 -7.61 6.38
N ALA A 89 -8.54 -7.26 7.13
CA ALA A 89 -8.63 -7.59 8.54
C ALA A 89 -8.85 -9.12 8.72
N PRO A 90 -8.20 -9.75 9.71
CA PRO A 90 -8.35 -11.18 9.99
C PRO A 90 -9.73 -11.56 10.52
#